data_AF-A0A090SYQ6-F1
#
_entry.id   AF-A0A090SYQ6-F1
#
_cell.length_a   1.000
_cell.length_b   1.000
_cell.length_c   1.000
_cell.angle_alpha   90.00
_cell.angle_beta   90.00
_cell.angle_gamma   90.00
#
_symmetry.space_group_name_H-M   'P 1'
#
loop_
_entity.id
_entity.type
_entity.pdbx_description
1 polymer ?
#
loop_
_entity_poly.entity_id
_entity_poly.type
_entity_poly.pdbx_seq_one_letter_code
_entity_poly.pdbx_strand_id
1 'polypeptide(L)'
;MTNLGMENGLKQLGIPFVRAAVGDRYVMEQLLERDWRIGAENSGHVILLDKVTTGDAIVAALQVLASVVGAKMSLNELASGMTLYPQVLINVRFSGDANPLEAEAVKQAVAKAEADLGDKGRVLLRKSGTEPCCESWLKARMMR
;
A
#
# COMPACT_ATOMS: atom_id res chain seq x y z
N MET A 1 -0.95 1.76 -1.16
CA MET A 1 -0.47 2.41 0.09
C MET A 1 0.57 1.58 0.85
N THR A 2 1.03 0.47 0.27
CA THR A 2 1.88 -0.53 0.94
C THR A 2 3.21 0.06 1.42
N ASN A 3 3.61 -0.34 2.64
CA ASN A 3 4.90 0.05 3.22
C ASN A 3 6.07 -0.40 2.30
N LEU A 4 7.14 0.39 2.23
CA LEU A 4 8.30 0.09 1.39
C LEU A 4 9.00 -1.20 1.84
N GLY A 5 8.96 -1.52 3.14
CA GLY A 5 9.48 -2.75 3.70
C GLY A 5 8.90 -4.01 3.06
N MET A 6 7.62 -3.98 2.67
CA MET A 6 6.97 -5.10 1.98
C MET A 6 7.46 -5.29 0.57
N GLU A 7 7.61 -4.22 -0.19
CA GLU A 7 8.16 -4.30 -1.54
C GLU A 7 9.60 -4.81 -1.50
N ASN A 8 10.41 -4.31 -0.57
CA ASN A 8 11.79 -4.74 -0.40
C ASN A 8 11.89 -6.20 0.05
N GLY A 9 11.05 -6.64 0.99
CA GLY A 9 11.00 -8.04 1.44
C GLY A 9 10.62 -9.00 0.31
N LEU A 10 9.59 -8.67 -0.47
CA LEU A 10 9.19 -9.48 -1.63
C LEU A 10 10.27 -9.50 -2.71
N LYS A 11 10.92 -8.37 -2.98
CA LYS A 11 12.04 -8.27 -3.92
C LYS A 11 13.22 -9.14 -3.49
N GLN A 12 13.55 -9.20 -2.21
CA GLN A 12 14.61 -10.08 -1.67
C GLN A 12 14.28 -11.57 -1.87
N LEU A 13 13.00 -11.92 -1.85
CA LEU A 13 12.52 -13.28 -2.13
C LEU A 13 12.34 -13.59 -3.63
N GLY A 14 12.63 -12.63 -4.52
CA GLY A 14 12.41 -12.78 -5.96
C GLY A 14 10.93 -12.82 -6.36
N ILE A 15 10.02 -12.37 -5.49
CA ILE A 15 8.58 -12.35 -5.75
C ILE A 15 8.22 -11.04 -6.47
N PRO A 16 7.59 -11.10 -7.65
CA PRO A 16 7.18 -9.89 -8.36
C PRO A 16 6.12 -9.13 -7.58
N PHE A 17 6.22 -7.80 -7.59
CA PHE A 17 5.33 -6.92 -6.86
C PHE A 17 4.89 -5.75 -7.74
N VAL A 18 3.60 -5.43 -7.71
CA VAL A 18 3.02 -4.30 -8.43
C VAL A 18 2.11 -3.52 -7.49
N ARG A 19 2.13 -2.20 -7.62
CA ARG A 19 1.26 -1.29 -6.88
C ARG A 19 0.07 -0.92 -7.75
N ALA A 20 -1.13 -1.19 -7.27
CA ALA A 20 -2.36 -0.64 -7.82
C ALA A 20 -2.63 0.78 -7.30
N ALA A 21 -3.50 1.51 -8.00
CA ALA A 21 -4.17 2.66 -7.42
C ALA A 21 -4.98 2.23 -6.17
N VAL A 22 -5.33 3.19 -5.31
CA VAL A 22 -6.06 2.88 -4.06
C VAL A 22 -7.51 2.53 -4.37
N GLY A 23 -7.97 1.40 -3.83
CA GLY A 23 -9.28 0.81 -4.10
C GLY A 23 -9.13 -0.65 -4.52
N ASP A 24 -9.94 -1.52 -3.91
CA ASP A 24 -10.06 -2.96 -4.17
C ASP A 24 -10.22 -3.29 -5.67
N ARG A 25 -11.02 -2.51 -6.40
CA ARG A 25 -11.21 -2.64 -7.84
C ARG A 25 -9.88 -2.62 -8.61
N TYR A 26 -9.01 -1.66 -8.30
CA TYR A 26 -7.73 -1.54 -9.00
C TYR A 26 -6.79 -2.69 -8.65
N VAL A 27 -6.86 -3.21 -7.42
CA VAL A 27 -6.12 -4.41 -7.03
C VAL A 27 -6.60 -5.60 -7.87
N MET A 28 -7.92 -5.79 -7.98
CA MET A 28 -8.50 -6.86 -8.79
C MET A 28 -8.10 -6.75 -10.27
N GLU A 29 -8.17 -5.55 -10.86
CA GLU A 29 -7.74 -5.30 -12.25
C GLU A 29 -6.28 -5.73 -12.45
N GLN A 30 -5.37 -5.36 -11.54
CA GLN A 30 -3.96 -5.75 -11.63
C GLN A 30 -3.75 -7.27 -11.51
N LEU A 31 -4.55 -7.95 -10.68
CA LEU A 31 -4.48 -9.41 -10.53
C LEU A 31 -4.91 -10.12 -11.82
N LEU A 32 -6.05 -9.71 -12.38
CA LEU A 32 -6.59 -10.31 -13.61
C LEU A 32 -5.68 -10.08 -14.82
N GLU A 33 -5.13 -8.86 -14.97
CA GLU A 33 -4.19 -8.53 -16.04
C GLU A 33 -2.93 -9.40 -16.04
N ARG A 34 -2.53 -9.91 -14.86
CA ARG A 34 -1.25 -10.63 -14.67
C ARG A 34 -1.43 -12.11 -14.39
N ASP A 35 -2.67 -12.60 -14.34
CA ASP A 35 -3.00 -13.94 -13.85
C ASP A 35 -2.41 -14.23 -12.45
N TRP A 36 -2.46 -13.22 -11.57
CA TRP A 36 -1.96 -13.31 -10.20
C TRP A 36 -3.08 -13.68 -9.23
N ARG A 37 -2.72 -14.32 -8.12
CA ARG A 37 -3.70 -14.90 -7.17
C ARG A 37 -3.87 -14.12 -5.88
N ILE A 38 -2.85 -13.36 -5.46
CA ILE A 38 -2.82 -12.71 -4.15
C ILE A 38 -2.74 -11.20 -4.34
N GLY A 39 -3.73 -10.48 -3.84
CA GLY A 39 -3.73 -9.01 -3.75
C GLY A 39 -4.18 -8.55 -2.37
N ALA A 40 -3.77 -7.35 -1.97
CA ALA A 40 -4.16 -6.82 -0.67
C ALA A 40 -4.10 -5.30 -0.62
N GLU A 41 -4.92 -4.74 0.28
CA GLU A 41 -4.86 -3.35 0.69
C GLU A 41 -4.40 -3.22 2.15
N ASN A 42 -3.86 -2.04 2.50
CA ASN A 42 -3.43 -1.74 3.87
C ASN A 42 -4.55 -1.79 4.92
N SER A 43 -5.81 -1.81 4.51
CA SER A 43 -6.98 -1.96 5.38
C SER A 43 -7.14 -3.37 5.95
N GLY A 44 -6.41 -4.35 5.42
CA GLY A 44 -6.62 -5.78 5.71
C GLY A 44 -7.59 -6.46 4.74
N HIS A 45 -8.06 -5.75 3.70
CA HIS A 45 -8.77 -6.39 2.59
C HIS A 45 -7.77 -7.20 1.77
N VAL A 46 -7.89 -8.53 1.79
CA VAL A 46 -7.00 -9.48 1.11
C VAL A 46 -7.81 -10.33 0.15
N ILE A 47 -7.35 -10.43 -1.09
CA ILE A 47 -7.97 -11.18 -2.19
C ILE A 47 -7.11 -12.42 -2.46
N LEU A 48 -7.76 -13.58 -2.50
CA LEU A 48 -7.15 -14.89 -2.76
C LEU A 48 -7.94 -15.57 -3.87
N LEU A 49 -7.60 -15.28 -5.13
CA LEU A 49 -8.40 -15.67 -6.31
C LEU A 49 -8.44 -17.18 -6.56
N ASP A 50 -7.55 -17.95 -5.94
CA ASP A 50 -7.60 -19.40 -5.96
C ASP A 50 -8.59 -20.01 -4.95
N LYS A 51 -9.22 -19.17 -4.11
CA LYS A 51 -10.19 -19.57 -3.07
C LYS A 51 -11.54 -18.88 -3.22
N VAL A 52 -11.54 -17.57 -3.44
CA VAL A 52 -12.73 -16.71 -3.49
C VAL A 52 -12.56 -15.64 -4.55
N THR A 53 -13.68 -15.17 -5.13
CA THR A 53 -13.68 -14.17 -6.21
C THR A 53 -13.65 -12.72 -5.73
N THR A 54 -13.57 -12.50 -4.41
CA THR A 54 -13.52 -11.17 -3.77
C THR A 54 -12.66 -11.26 -2.50
N GLY A 55 -12.41 -10.13 -1.84
CA GLY A 55 -11.71 -10.15 -0.56
C GLY A 55 -12.59 -10.74 0.54
N ASP A 56 -12.04 -11.70 1.27
CA ASP A 56 -12.72 -12.40 2.37
C ASP A 56 -11.78 -12.51 3.58
N ALA A 57 -12.18 -11.87 4.67
CA ALA A 57 -11.37 -11.79 5.88
C ALA A 57 -11.23 -13.15 6.60
N ILE A 58 -12.25 -14.02 6.53
CA ILE A 58 -12.22 -15.34 7.16
C ILE A 58 -11.28 -16.25 6.37
N VAL A 59 -11.38 -16.26 5.03
CA VAL A 59 -10.48 -17.04 4.18
C VAL A 59 -9.03 -16.57 4.36
N ALA A 60 -8.79 -15.25 4.39
CA ALA A 60 -7.47 -14.69 4.63
C ALA A 60 -6.91 -15.10 6.01
N ALA A 61 -7.72 -15.01 7.07
CA ALA A 61 -7.31 -15.44 8.41
C ALA A 61 -6.98 -16.94 8.46
N LEU A 62 -7.79 -17.79 7.79
CA LEU A 62 -7.54 -19.22 7.69
C LEU A 62 -6.23 -19.52 6.94
N GLN A 63 -5.90 -18.78 5.87
CA GLN A 63 -4.61 -18.96 5.17
C GLN A 63 -3.41 -18.58 6.05
N VAL A 64 -3.53 -17.51 6.85
CA VAL A 64 -2.49 -17.14 7.82
C VAL A 64 -2.32 -18.24 8.86
N LEU A 65 -3.42 -18.74 9.44
CA LEU A 65 -3.37 -19.84 10.41
C LEU A 65 -2.80 -21.14 9.81
N ALA A 66 -3.18 -21.47 8.58
CA ALA A 66 -2.63 -22.61 7.85
C ALA A 66 -1.11 -22.47 7.66
N SER A 67 -0.62 -21.26 7.37
CA SER A 67 0.81 -20.97 7.24
C SER A 67 1.56 -21.13 8.58
N VAL A 68 0.97 -20.63 9.68
CA VAL A 68 1.49 -20.79 11.06
C VAL A 68 1.63 -22.28 11.40
N VAL A 69 0.56 -23.05 11.22
CA VAL A 69 0.54 -24.49 11.52
C VAL A 69 1.51 -25.25 10.62
N GLY A 70 1.51 -24.97 9.31
CA GLY A 70 2.35 -25.65 8.33
C GLY A 70 3.85 -25.39 8.52
N ALA A 71 4.23 -24.16 8.88
CA ALA A 71 5.61 -23.78 9.15
C ALA A 71 6.10 -24.25 10.53
N LYS A 72 5.20 -24.63 11.44
CA LYS A 72 5.52 -24.92 12.86
C LYS A 72 6.25 -23.76 13.55
N MET A 73 5.93 -22.54 13.16
CA MET A 73 6.50 -21.31 13.68
C MET A 73 5.37 -20.47 14.28
N SER A 74 5.70 -19.66 15.27
CA SER A 74 4.78 -18.64 15.77
C SER A 74 4.52 -17.58 14.70
N LEU A 75 3.38 -16.90 14.82
CA LEU A 75 3.05 -15.78 13.93
C LEU A 75 4.11 -14.67 13.97
N ASN A 76 4.71 -14.43 15.13
CA ASN A 76 5.77 -13.44 15.29
C ASN A 76 7.03 -13.80 14.48
N GLU A 77 7.43 -15.07 14.51
CA GLU A 77 8.57 -15.54 13.73
C GLU A 77 8.30 -15.44 12.23
N LEU A 78 7.10 -15.81 11.76
CA LEU A 78 6.73 -15.66 10.35
C LEU A 78 6.68 -14.19 9.90
N ALA A 79 6.20 -13.29 10.76
CA ALA A 79 6.15 -11.86 10.48
C ALA A 79 7.54 -11.19 10.48
N SER A 80 8.54 -11.82 11.11
CA SER A 80 9.89 -11.26 11.24
C SER A 80 10.69 -11.21 9.93
N GLY A 81 10.25 -11.92 8.88
CA GLY A 81 10.90 -11.94 7.56
C GLY A 81 10.83 -10.63 6.78
N MET A 82 10.17 -9.60 7.32
CA MET A 82 10.04 -8.29 6.69
C MET A 82 10.15 -7.18 7.74
N THR A 83 11.05 -6.23 7.51
CA THR A 83 11.16 -5.03 8.35
C THR A 83 10.34 -3.89 7.76
N LEU A 84 9.33 -3.43 8.51
CA LEU A 84 8.54 -2.26 8.12
C LEU A 84 9.36 -0.98 8.32
N TYR A 85 9.27 -0.09 7.34
CA TYR A 85 9.90 1.22 7.41
C TYR A 85 9.03 2.15 8.27
N PRO A 86 9.61 3.00 9.12
CA PRO A 86 8.91 4.11 9.74
C PRO A 86 8.08 4.87 8.70
N GLN A 87 6.82 5.12 9.01
CA GLN A 87 5.88 5.70 8.05
C GLN A 87 5.01 6.75 8.74
N VAL A 88 5.02 7.96 8.20
CA VAL A 88 4.19 9.07 8.68
C VAL A 88 3.10 9.35 7.64
N LEU A 89 1.86 9.54 8.08
CA LEU A 89 0.73 9.98 7.25
C LEU A 89 0.24 11.34 7.77
N ILE A 90 0.25 12.35 6.91
CA ILE A 90 -0.21 13.70 7.21
C ILE A 90 -1.39 14.02 6.29
N ASN A 91 -2.50 14.42 6.88
CA ASN A 91 -3.67 14.93 6.16
C ASN A 91 -3.64 16.45 6.22
N VAL A 92 -3.54 17.12 5.07
CA VAL A 92 -3.50 18.58 4.96
C VAL A 92 -4.81 19.07 4.35
N ARG A 93 -5.49 19.99 5.04
CA ARG A 93 -6.67 20.67 4.50
C ARG A 93 -6.23 21.74 3.50
N PHE A 94 -6.94 21.87 2.40
CA PHE A 94 -6.79 22.99 1.48
C PHE A 94 -8.15 23.51 1.03
N SER A 95 -8.18 24.79 0.65
CA SER A 95 -9.36 25.49 0.18
C SER A 95 -9.19 25.93 -1.28
N GLY A 96 -10.32 26.08 -1.98
CA GLY A 96 -10.39 26.46 -3.39
C GLY A 96 -10.54 25.28 -4.36
N ASP A 97 -10.89 25.60 -5.61
CA ASP A 97 -11.16 24.61 -6.66
C ASP A 97 -9.89 24.09 -7.34
N ALA A 98 -8.76 24.77 -7.13
CA ALA A 98 -7.49 24.40 -7.73
C ALA A 98 -6.93 23.12 -7.08
N ASN A 99 -6.48 22.17 -7.91
CA ASN A 99 -5.80 20.98 -7.45
C ASN A 99 -4.37 21.34 -6.96
N PRO A 100 -4.05 21.22 -5.66
CA PRO A 100 -2.72 21.57 -5.15
C PRO A 100 -1.62 20.69 -5.73
N LEU A 101 -1.96 19.47 -6.16
CA LEU A 101 -1.02 18.56 -6.83
C LEU A 101 -0.52 19.11 -8.17
N GLU A 102 -1.26 20.02 -8.80
CA GLU A 102 -0.86 20.64 -10.06
C GLU A 102 0.04 21.86 -9.88
N ALA A 103 0.09 22.41 -8.65
CA ALA A 103 0.91 23.57 -8.36
C ALA A 103 2.40 23.23 -8.50
N GLU A 104 3.12 24.04 -9.26
CA GLU A 104 4.54 23.82 -9.57
C GLU A 104 5.39 23.75 -8.29
N ALA A 105 5.08 24.58 -7.29
CA ALA A 105 5.74 24.56 -5.99
C ALA A 105 5.61 23.20 -5.27
N VAL A 106 4.45 22.53 -5.40
CA VAL A 106 4.20 21.22 -4.78
C VAL A 106 4.96 20.13 -5.54
N LYS A 107 4.95 20.17 -6.88
CA LYS A 107 5.70 19.22 -7.72
C LYS A 107 7.19 19.28 -7.42
N GLN A 108 7.75 20.48 -7.33
CA GLN A 108 9.16 20.69 -6.98
C GLN A 108 9.51 20.20 -5.58
N ALA A 109 8.64 20.46 -4.59
CA ALA A 109 8.84 19.98 -3.23
C ALA A 109 8.81 18.45 -3.14
N VAL A 110 7.91 17.80 -3.86
CA VAL A 110 7.84 16.33 -3.94
C VAL A 110 9.09 15.77 -4.61
N ALA A 111 9.49 16.31 -5.77
CA ALA A 111 10.68 15.85 -6.48
C ALA A 111 11.96 15.98 -5.64
N LYS A 112 12.10 17.09 -4.89
CA LYS A 112 13.20 17.28 -3.95
C LYS A 112 13.18 16.23 -2.83
N ALA A 113 12.01 16.00 -2.23
CA ALA A 113 11.88 15.01 -1.16
C ALA A 113 12.14 13.57 -1.66
N GLU A 114 11.72 13.24 -2.88
CA GLU A 114 12.03 11.96 -3.52
C GLU A 114 13.53 11.81 -3.77
N ALA A 115 14.20 12.86 -4.25
CA ALA A 115 15.66 12.86 -4.45
C ALA A 115 16.42 12.70 -3.13
N ASP A 116 15.99 13.39 -2.07
CA ASP A 116 16.61 13.30 -0.73
C ASP A 116 16.45 11.90 -0.10
N LEU A 117 15.36 11.20 -0.41
CA LEU A 117 15.07 9.85 0.09
C LEU A 117 15.77 8.74 -0.70
N GLY A 118 15.97 8.95 -2.01
CA GLY A 118 16.54 7.96 -2.91
C GLY A 118 15.84 6.60 -2.79
N ASP A 119 16.62 5.52 -2.81
CA ASP A 119 16.10 4.14 -2.71
C ASP A 119 15.69 3.72 -1.29
N LYS A 120 15.97 4.56 -0.29
CA LYS A 120 15.76 4.25 1.14
C LYS A 120 14.45 4.78 1.68
N GLY A 121 13.68 5.49 0.87
CA GLY A 121 12.45 6.08 1.32
C GLY A 121 11.49 6.36 0.19
N ARG A 122 10.31 6.85 0.56
CA ARG A 122 9.28 7.20 -0.42
C ARG A 122 8.37 8.29 0.10
N VAL A 123 8.01 9.23 -0.78
CA VAL A 123 6.86 10.12 -0.58
C VAL A 123 5.71 9.67 -1.47
N LEU A 124 4.49 9.77 -0.95
CA LEU A 124 3.27 9.60 -1.72
C LEU A 124 2.32 10.73 -1.37
N LEU A 125 1.95 11.51 -2.39
CA LEU A 125 1.00 12.61 -2.26
C LEU A 125 -0.25 12.32 -3.09
N ARG A 126 -1.44 12.43 -2.49
CA ARG A 126 -2.70 12.23 -3.22
C ARG A 126 -3.84 13.06 -2.65
N LYS A 127 -4.87 13.29 -3.46
CA LYS A 127 -6.18 13.75 -2.95
C LYS A 127 -6.86 12.64 -2.15
N SER A 128 -7.56 13.03 -1.09
CA SER A 128 -8.43 12.13 -0.33
C SER A 128 -9.74 11.91 -1.11
N GLY A 129 -10.19 10.66 -1.23
CA GLY A 129 -11.45 10.30 -1.90
C GLY A 129 -12.56 9.85 -0.95
N THR A 130 -12.32 9.89 0.37
CA THR A 130 -13.22 9.32 1.40
C THR A 130 -13.64 10.32 2.46
N GLU A 131 -13.26 11.59 2.32
CA GLU A 131 -13.62 12.65 3.25
C GLU A 131 -14.80 13.49 2.70
N PRO A 132 -15.67 14.01 3.59
CA PRO A 132 -16.95 14.62 3.20
C PRO A 132 -16.77 15.76 2.20
N CYS A 133 -17.72 15.84 1.25
CA CYS A 133 -17.76 16.62 0.01
C CYS A 133 -17.37 18.11 0.09
N CYS A 134 -17.29 18.69 1.29
CA CYS A 134 -17.04 20.12 1.49
C CYS A 134 -15.59 20.45 1.89
N GLU A 135 -14.74 19.47 2.24
CA GLU A 135 -13.34 19.72 2.61
C GLU A 135 -12.39 18.96 1.69
N SER A 136 -11.52 19.70 1.01
CA SER A 136 -10.50 19.09 0.16
C SER A 136 -9.24 18.77 0.98
N TRP A 137 -8.85 17.50 0.97
CA TRP A 137 -7.70 17.01 1.75
C TRP A 137 -6.62 16.40 0.87
N LEU A 138 -5.38 16.67 1.24
CA LEU A 138 -4.17 16.12 0.65
C LEU A 138 -3.55 15.14 1.65
N LYS A 139 -3.27 13.91 1.21
CA LYS A 139 -2.62 12.88 2.03
C LYS A 139 -1.18 12.76 1.59
N ALA A 140 -0.26 13.14 2.47
CA ALA A 140 1.18 12.95 2.32
C ALA A 140 1.61 11.76 3.17
N ARG A 141 2.25 10.76 2.56
CA ARG A 141 2.85 9.64 3.28
C ARG A 141 4.34 9.58 2.99
N MET A 142 5.16 9.61 4.03
CA MET A 142 6.62 9.52 3.92
C MET A 142 7.11 8.26 4.63
N MET A 143 8.05 7.55 4.02
CA MET A 143 8.72 6.38 4.59
C MET A 143 10.23 6.60 4.58
N ARG A 144 10.91 6.35 5.70
CA ARG A 144 12.37 6.46 5.86
C ARG A 144 12.86 5.52 6.94
#